data_AF-A0A6A6YKX6-F1
#
_entry.id   AF-A0A6A6YKX6-F1
#
_cell.length_a   1.000
_cell.length_b   1.000
_cell.length_c   1.000
_cell.angle_alpha   90.00
_cell.angle_beta   90.00
_cell.angle_gamma   90.00
#
_symmetry.space_group_name_H-M   'P 1'
#
loop_
_entity.id
_entity.type
_entity.pdbx_description
1 polymer ?
#
loop_
_entity_poly.entity_id
_entity_poly.type
_entity_poly.pdbx_seq_one_letter_code
_entity_poly.pdbx_strand_id
1 'polypeptide(L)'
;EGIKTQENTRVLQWLSPVNPQHKHRIFREDYQEGTCLWVFDLPEYKAWATEENTALFIYGIPGAGKTTLASLIIDTLLVQKPAGFAFFYCRHDDQATHVGANVLGSLMVQLAMQHPSAFSDFLEFYKLYHP
;
A
#
# COMPACT_ATOMS: atom_id res chain seq x y z
N GLU A 1 -8.98 -19.77 3.38
CA GLU A 1 -9.99 -19.51 2.34
C GLU A 1 -11.10 -18.66 2.93
N GLY A 2 -11.05 -17.34 2.73
CA GLY A 2 -12.11 -16.43 3.17
C GLY A 2 -13.05 -16.17 2.01
N ILE A 3 -14.29 -16.62 2.12
CA ILE A 3 -15.32 -16.40 1.10
C ILE A 3 -15.45 -14.88 0.90
N LYS A 4 -15.10 -14.40 -0.31
CA LYS A 4 -15.46 -13.06 -0.80
C LYS A 4 -16.99 -13.03 -0.96
N THR A 5 -17.71 -12.86 0.12
CA THR A 5 -19.14 -12.59 0.07
C THR A 5 -19.36 -11.23 -0.59
N GLN A 6 -20.47 -11.08 -1.31
CA GLN A 6 -20.85 -9.80 -1.93
C GLN A 6 -20.93 -8.67 -0.88
N GLU A 7 -21.29 -9.02 0.36
CA GLU A 7 -21.28 -8.13 1.53
C GLU A 7 -19.87 -7.62 1.84
N ASN A 8 -18.88 -8.51 1.99
CA ASN A 8 -17.49 -8.12 2.24
C ASN A 8 -16.97 -7.15 1.17
N THR A 9 -17.33 -7.37 -0.10
CA THR A 9 -16.95 -6.46 -1.19
C THR A 9 -17.54 -5.05 -0.99
N ARG A 10 -18.81 -4.94 -0.57
CA ARG A 10 -19.45 -3.64 -0.32
C ARG A 10 -18.82 -2.90 0.85
N VAL A 11 -18.57 -3.60 1.96
CA VAL A 11 -17.91 -3.05 3.15
C VAL A 11 -16.52 -2.50 2.80
N LEU A 12 -15.74 -3.27 2.03
CA LEU A 12 -14.41 -2.87 1.57
C LEU A 12 -14.45 -1.67 0.62
N GLN A 13 -15.41 -1.64 -0.31
CA GLN A 13 -15.59 -0.53 -1.26
C GLN A 13 -16.04 0.77 -0.56
N TRP A 14 -16.82 0.66 0.50
CA TRP A 14 -17.25 1.81 1.29
C TRP A 14 -16.05 2.51 1.95
N LEU A 15 -15.17 1.74 2.60
CA LEU A 15 -14.03 2.32 3.31
C LEU A 15 -12.91 2.76 2.35
N SER A 16 -12.69 1.99 1.28
CA SER A 16 -11.61 2.23 0.34
C SER A 16 -12.10 2.23 -1.10
N PRO A 17 -12.56 3.38 -1.63
CA PRO A 17 -12.90 3.49 -3.04
C PRO A 17 -11.66 3.36 -3.95
N VAL A 18 -10.45 3.54 -3.41
CA VAL A 18 -9.18 3.50 -4.16
C VAL A 18 -8.38 2.25 -3.82
N ASN A 19 -8.19 1.39 -4.81
CA ASN A 19 -7.35 0.20 -4.72
C ASN A 19 -5.95 0.48 -5.33
N PRO A 20 -4.86 0.52 -4.53
CA PRO A 20 -3.54 0.83 -5.04
C PRO A 20 -2.87 -0.34 -5.77
N GLN A 21 -3.39 -1.57 -5.63
CA GLN A 21 -2.78 -2.78 -6.22
C GLN A 21 -2.78 -2.74 -7.75
N HIS A 22 -3.84 -2.23 -8.37
CA HIS A 22 -3.88 -2.10 -9.83
C HIS A 22 -2.77 -1.16 -10.35
N LYS A 23 -2.60 0.00 -9.69
CA LYS A 23 -1.53 0.95 -10.07
C LYS A 23 -0.15 0.42 -9.77
N HIS A 24 0.00 -0.29 -8.65
CA HIS A 24 1.25 -0.96 -8.30
C HIS A 24 1.69 -1.91 -9.41
N ARG A 25 0.79 -2.77 -9.90
CA ARG A 25 1.07 -3.69 -11.01
C ARG A 25 1.55 -2.96 -12.26
N ILE A 26 0.91 -1.86 -12.66
CA ILE A 26 1.34 -1.05 -13.81
C ILE A 26 2.76 -0.51 -13.60
N PHE A 27 3.06 0.06 -12.42
CA PHE A 27 4.40 0.57 -12.12
C PHE A 27 5.47 -0.53 -12.00
N ARG A 28 5.06 -1.78 -11.79
CA ARG A 28 5.95 -2.95 -11.84
C ARG A 28 6.16 -3.45 -13.27
N GLU A 29 5.18 -3.29 -14.16
CA GLU A 29 5.35 -3.59 -15.59
C GLU A 29 6.39 -2.68 -16.25
N ASP A 30 6.53 -1.44 -15.77
CA ASP A 30 7.58 -0.50 -16.21
C ASP A 30 8.98 -0.83 -15.67
N TYR A 31 9.11 -1.72 -14.68
CA TYR A 31 10.39 -2.07 -14.08
C TYR A 31 11.23 -2.95 -15.00
N GLN A 32 12.47 -2.54 -15.20
CA GLN A 32 13.49 -3.34 -15.89
C GLN A 32 14.27 -4.16 -14.87
N GLU A 33 14.29 -5.48 -15.07
CA GLU A 33 14.98 -6.41 -14.17
C GLU A 33 16.46 -6.03 -14.01
N GLY A 34 16.96 -6.12 -12.77
CA GLY A 34 18.34 -5.77 -12.41
C GLY A 34 18.59 -4.28 -12.18
N THR A 35 17.64 -3.40 -12.47
CA THR A 35 17.76 -1.97 -12.17
C THR A 35 17.32 -1.64 -10.74
N CYS A 36 17.65 -0.44 -10.24
CA CYS A 36 17.21 0.07 -8.93
C CYS A 36 17.68 -0.71 -7.68
N LEU A 37 18.37 -1.84 -7.84
CA LEU A 37 18.83 -2.70 -6.74
C LEU A 37 19.83 -2.00 -5.81
N TRP A 38 20.57 -1.02 -6.32
CA TRP A 38 21.51 -0.20 -5.55
C TRP A 38 20.89 0.46 -4.32
N VAL A 39 19.56 0.69 -4.31
CA VAL A 39 18.87 1.30 -3.17
C VAL A 39 19.01 0.46 -1.90
N PHE A 40 19.04 -0.87 -2.03
CA PHE A 40 19.06 -1.78 -0.90
C PHE A 40 20.41 -1.80 -0.18
N ASP A 41 21.46 -1.31 -0.84
CA ASP A 41 22.78 -1.20 -0.26
C ASP A 41 23.02 0.11 0.47
N LEU A 42 22.16 1.12 0.26
CA LEU A 42 22.28 2.43 0.87
C LEU A 42 22.13 2.38 2.40
N PRO A 43 23.01 3.06 3.16
CA PRO A 43 22.85 3.22 4.60
C PRO A 43 21.49 3.81 4.99
N GLU A 44 20.98 4.78 4.23
CA GLU A 44 19.71 5.46 4.48
C GLU A 44 18.52 4.50 4.36
N TYR A 45 18.52 3.64 3.33
CA TYR A 45 17.50 2.61 3.17
C TYR A 45 17.56 1.61 4.33
N LYS A 46 18.77 1.12 4.66
CA LYS A 46 18.95 0.13 5.72
C LYS A 46 18.47 0.66 7.07
N ALA A 47 18.86 1.88 7.43
CA ALA A 47 18.41 2.53 8.66
C ALA A 47 16.88 2.66 8.70
N TRP A 48 16.27 3.19 7.64
CA TRP A 48 14.82 3.32 7.53
C TRP A 48 14.08 1.98 7.61
N ALA A 49 14.62 0.93 7.00
CA ALA A 49 13.97 -0.38 6.97
C ALA A 49 13.98 -1.09 8.33
N THR A 50 14.96 -0.79 9.19
CA THR A 50 15.16 -1.43 10.49
C THR A 50 14.66 -0.63 11.69
N GLU A 51 14.64 0.70 11.60
CA GLU A 51 14.25 1.58 12.71
C GLU A 51 12.75 1.89 12.72
N GLU A 52 12.18 2.00 13.92
CA GLU A 52 10.78 2.41 14.11
C GLU A 52 10.61 3.93 13.98
N ASN A 53 9.43 4.37 13.53
CA ASN A 53 9.07 5.79 13.43
C ASN A 53 9.98 6.62 12.51
N THR A 54 10.50 6.00 11.44
CA THR A 54 11.36 6.65 10.45
C THR A 54 10.66 6.86 9.11
N ALA A 55 11.22 7.74 8.28
CA ALA A 55 10.76 7.99 6.91
C ALA A 55 11.95 8.05 5.95
N LEU A 56 11.80 7.42 4.78
CA LEU A 56 12.76 7.49 3.69
C LEU A 56 12.31 8.50 2.65
N PHE A 57 13.15 9.49 2.36
CA PHE A 57 12.88 10.48 1.32
C PHE A 57 13.72 10.20 0.07
N ILE A 58 13.03 9.86 -1.03
CA ILE A 58 13.65 9.59 -2.33
C ILE A 58 13.40 10.78 -3.25
N TYR A 59 14.46 11.50 -3.60
CA TYR A 59 14.40 12.66 -4.49
C TYR A 59 15.23 12.44 -5.75
N GLY A 60 14.95 13.22 -6.79
CA GLY A 60 15.61 13.12 -8.08
C GLY A 60 14.81 13.83 -9.16
N ILE A 61 15.44 14.05 -10.32
CA ILE A 61 14.83 14.75 -11.46
C ILE A 61 13.55 14.04 -11.97
N PRO A 62 12.64 14.75 -12.65
CA PRO A 62 11.53 14.11 -13.36
C PRO A 62 12.05 13.02 -14.31
N GLY A 63 11.34 11.90 -14.39
CA GLY A 63 11.76 10.76 -15.23
C GLY A 63 12.87 9.86 -14.64
N ALA A 64 13.46 10.18 -13.48
CA ALA A 64 14.52 9.37 -12.85
C ALA A 64 14.07 7.98 -12.31
N GLY A 65 12.85 7.53 -12.63
CA GLY A 65 12.36 6.21 -12.20
C GLY A 65 11.97 6.09 -10.72
N LYS A 66 11.76 7.20 -10.00
CA LYS A 66 11.40 7.18 -8.56
C LYS A 66 10.17 6.31 -8.23
N THR A 67 9.13 6.35 -9.06
CA THR A 67 7.92 5.53 -8.88
C THR A 67 8.22 4.03 -9.07
N THR A 68 9.05 3.69 -10.06
CA THR A 68 9.52 2.33 -10.32
C THR A 68 10.41 1.82 -9.17
N LEU A 69 11.26 2.69 -8.61
CA LEU A 69 12.05 2.40 -7.43
C LEU A 69 11.17 2.14 -6.20
N ALA A 70 10.14 2.98 -5.97
CA ALA A 70 9.19 2.79 -4.89
C ALA A 70 8.39 1.48 -5.04
N SER A 71 8.00 1.11 -6.27
CA SER A 71 7.29 -0.16 -6.51
C SER A 71 8.19 -1.37 -6.22
N LEU A 72 9.48 -1.33 -6.56
CA LEU A 72 10.45 -2.36 -6.19
C LEU A 72 10.61 -2.51 -4.66
N ILE A 73 10.70 -1.39 -3.94
CA ILE A 73 10.78 -1.40 -2.47
C ILE A 73 9.51 -2.01 -1.86
N ILE A 74 8.33 -1.65 -2.36
CA ILE A 74 7.04 -2.20 -1.90
C ILE A 74 6.99 -3.71 -2.10
N ASP A 75 7.36 -4.23 -3.27
CA ASP A 75 7.41 -5.69 -3.54
C ASP A 75 8.36 -6.41 -2.56
N THR A 76 9.52 -5.80 -2.30
CA THR A 76 10.51 -6.34 -1.37
C THR A 76 9.94 -6.41 0.05
N LEU A 77 9.25 -5.36 0.49
CA LEU A 77 8.63 -5.31 1.82
C LEU A 77 7.41 -6.22 1.95
N LEU A 78 6.63 -6.44 0.89
CA LEU A 78 5.54 -7.42 0.89
C LEU A 78 6.04 -8.84 1.12
N VAL A 79 7.23 -9.19 0.62
CA VAL A 79 7.87 -10.48 0.87
C VAL A 79 8.48 -10.56 2.27
N GLN A 80 9.17 -9.51 2.71
CA GLN A 80 9.87 -9.49 4.01
C GLN A 80 8.93 -9.33 5.20
N LYS A 81 7.82 -8.61 5.03
CA LYS A 81 6.82 -8.29 6.05
C LYS A 81 5.44 -8.77 5.57
N PRO A 82 5.16 -10.10 5.64
CA PRO A 82 3.91 -10.66 5.15
C PRO A 82 2.67 -10.18 5.92
N ALA A 83 2.85 -9.55 7.08
CA ALA A 83 1.81 -8.92 7.87
C ALA A 83 2.28 -7.55 8.40
N GLY A 84 1.34 -6.64 8.65
CA GLY A 84 1.59 -5.31 9.20
C GLY A 84 2.13 -4.30 8.18
N PHE A 85 2.05 -4.59 6.88
CA PHE A 85 2.54 -3.71 5.82
C PHE A 85 1.41 -3.30 4.89
N ALA A 86 1.29 -1.99 4.60
CA ALA A 86 0.34 -1.46 3.63
C ALA A 86 0.98 -0.29 2.89
N PHE A 87 0.49 -0.02 1.69
CA PHE A 87 1.04 1.03 0.84
C PHE A 87 -0.06 1.79 0.10
N PHE A 88 0.26 2.99 -0.36
CA PHE A 88 -0.64 3.81 -1.17
C PHE A 88 0.16 4.70 -2.12
N TYR A 89 -0.42 5.04 -3.27
CA TYR A 89 0.15 5.97 -4.23
C TYR A 89 -0.71 7.23 -4.32
N CYS A 90 -0.19 8.35 -3.83
CA CYS A 90 -0.79 9.67 -4.07
C CYS A 90 -0.39 10.15 -5.46
N ARG A 91 -1.37 10.35 -6.35
CA ARG A 91 -1.17 10.65 -7.76
C ARG A 91 -1.78 11.99 -8.12
N HIS A 92 -0.97 12.87 -8.70
CA HIS A 92 -1.41 14.19 -9.14
C HIS A 92 -2.59 14.18 -10.14
N ASP A 93 -2.73 13.11 -10.93
CA ASP A 93 -3.75 12.93 -11.97
C ASP A 93 -5.01 12.20 -11.47
N ASP A 94 -5.06 11.83 -10.19
CA ASP A 94 -6.19 11.14 -9.59
C ASP A 94 -6.62 11.84 -8.29
N GLN A 95 -7.67 12.68 -8.41
CA GLN A 95 -8.19 13.46 -7.28
C GLN A 95 -8.66 12.59 -6.11
N ALA A 96 -9.09 11.34 -6.36
CA ALA A 96 -9.50 10.45 -5.29
C ALA A 96 -8.33 10.08 -4.36
N THR A 97 -7.09 10.14 -4.87
CA THR A 97 -5.88 9.88 -4.08
C THR A 97 -5.44 11.05 -3.20
N HIS A 98 -6.03 12.23 -3.40
CA HIS A 98 -5.75 13.42 -2.58
C HIS A 98 -6.64 13.51 -1.34
N VAL A 99 -7.73 12.72 -1.29
CA VAL A 99 -8.65 12.69 -0.17
C VAL A 99 -8.05 11.82 0.94
N GLY A 100 -7.69 12.43 2.07
CA GLY A 100 -7.06 11.72 3.19
C GLY A 100 -7.86 10.52 3.71
N ALA A 101 -9.19 10.61 3.70
CA ALA A 101 -10.06 9.48 4.06
C ALA A 101 -9.88 8.28 3.12
N ASN A 102 -9.69 8.50 1.83
CA ASN A 102 -9.44 7.43 0.86
C ASN A 102 -8.06 6.79 1.06
N VAL A 103 -7.04 7.60 1.38
CA VAL A 103 -5.69 7.11 1.69
C VAL A 103 -5.74 6.20 2.93
N LEU A 104 -6.29 6.71 4.04
CA LEU A 104 -6.39 5.97 5.30
C LEU A 104 -7.27 4.73 5.18
N GLY A 105 -8.42 4.85 4.51
CA GLY A 105 -9.31 3.73 4.27
C GLY A 105 -8.66 2.62 3.46
N SER A 106 -7.87 2.96 2.45
CA SER A 106 -7.12 2.00 1.64
C SER A 106 -6.05 1.26 2.43
N LEU A 107 -5.31 1.96 3.29
CA LEU A 107 -4.32 1.36 4.18
C LEU A 107 -4.99 0.43 5.20
N MET A 108 -6.09 0.88 5.81
CA MET A 108 -6.84 0.10 6.79
C MET A 108 -7.43 -1.18 6.17
N VAL A 109 -8.00 -1.10 4.97
CA VAL A 109 -8.48 -2.29 4.23
C VAL A 109 -7.36 -3.29 4.00
N GLN A 110 -6.18 -2.83 3.55
CA GLN A 110 -5.03 -3.71 3.33
C GLN A 110 -4.60 -4.43 4.61
N LEU A 111 -4.52 -3.71 5.73
CA LEU A 111 -4.13 -4.28 7.03
C LEU A 111 -5.19 -5.22 7.59
N ALA A 112 -6.47 -4.85 7.52
CA ALA A 112 -7.57 -5.68 7.99
C ALA A 112 -7.63 -7.02 7.23
N MET A 113 -7.36 -7.01 5.92
CA MET A 113 -7.34 -8.23 5.10
C MET A 113 -6.18 -9.18 5.40
N GLN A 114 -5.14 -8.73 6.12
CA GLN A 114 -3.98 -9.58 6.45
C GLN A 114 -4.25 -10.50 7.65
N HIS A 115 -5.21 -10.17 8.51
CA HIS A 115 -5.51 -10.96 9.70
C HIS A 115 -7.03 -11.15 9.90
N PRO A 116 -7.53 -12.40 10.06
CA PRO A 116 -8.97 -12.64 10.21
C PRO A 116 -9.64 -11.84 11.33
N SER A 117 -8.99 -11.70 12.49
CA SER A 117 -9.56 -10.93 13.60
C SER A 117 -9.67 -9.43 13.28
N ALA A 118 -8.67 -8.85 12.60
CA ALA A 118 -8.72 -7.44 12.21
C ALA A 118 -9.84 -7.19 11.19
N PHE A 119 -10.09 -8.16 10.30
CA PHE A 119 -11.24 -8.10 9.40
C PHE A 119 -12.57 -8.21 10.14
N SER A 120 -12.67 -9.08 11.16
CA SER A 120 -13.85 -9.17 12.03
C SER A 120 -14.12 -7.85 12.77
N ASP A 121 -13.11 -7.26 13.41
CA ASP A 121 -13.23 -5.98 14.11
C ASP A 121 -13.68 -4.86 13.15
N PHE A 122 -13.14 -4.87 11.93
CA PHE A 122 -13.55 -3.95 10.87
C PHE A 122 -15.02 -4.14 10.44
N LEU A 123 -15.48 -5.38 10.31
CA LEU A 123 -16.89 -5.66 9.99
C LEU A 123 -17.83 -5.22 11.11
N GLU A 124 -17.44 -5.40 12.38
CA GLU A 124 -18.22 -4.89 13.52
C GLU A 124 -18.29 -3.37 13.52
N PHE A 125 -17.16 -2.70 13.27
CA PHE A 125 -17.12 -1.25 13.10
C PHE A 125 -18.04 -0.78 11.98
N TYR A 126 -17.98 -1.41 10.79
CA TYR A 126 -18.87 -1.07 9.69
C TYR A 126 -20.35 -1.18 10.08
N LYS A 127 -20.76 -2.31 10.69
CA LYS A 127 -22.16 -2.54 11.11
C LYS A 127 -22.64 -1.52 12.14
N LEU A 128 -21.76 -1.02 13.00
CA LEU A 128 -22.10 -0.01 13.99
C LEU A 128 -22.47 1.35 13.36
N TYR A 129 -21.82 1.72 12.25
CA TYR A 129 -21.99 3.03 11.60
C TYR A 129 -22.81 2.98 10.30
N HIS A 130 -23.14 1.78 9.80
CA HIS A 130 -23.99 1.53 8.63
C HIS A 130 -25.11 0.52 8.94
N PRO A 131 -26.20 0.96 9.61
CA PRO A 131 -27.38 0.13 9.89
C PRO A 131 -28.19 -0.21 8.64
#